data_AF-A0A955GVE8-F1
#
_entry.id   AF-A0A955GVE8-F1
#
_cell.length_a   1.000
_cell.length_b   1.000
_cell.length_c   1.000
_cell.angle_alpha   90.00
_cell.angle_beta   90.00
_cell.angle_gamma   90.00
#
_symmetry.space_group_name_H-M   'P 1'
#
loop_
_entity.id
_entity.type
_entity.pdbx_description
1 polymer ?
#
loop_
_entity_poly.entity_id
_entity_poly.type
_entity_poly.pdbx_seq_one_letter_code
_entity_poly.pdbx_strand_id
1 'polypeptide(L)'
;TSSPYAKLSVAGSIAATGTVTAAQLTAIATSTAAQFVATSDRAYWLNGTSVLSGSTTRNSYFLAGATASSSMANASYNYAIGQYALDNLTTGSFNVGIGSRALRYTTTGWGNSATAYLSLHYNTTGSYNSAYGYWSMFHNTVGSYNTALGYSALLDNTTGSDNVAIGRSALSANNGTGTIAIGYQTANNAVSVDRSIFIGYDIDAFSTTQDDVLNIGNLIFGTGVDGTGTTYSSGGIGVGTSSPHARLSVAAMVGQTNPVFLVASSSNNPYMIVTADGKVGIGSTTPGYQLAVAGSIYASAFIDDGITIAAPDYVFDDPAYQHLTLDEIRSFVDENDHLPWLTPRGSGAMSLTTRINEVLEGLENLFLRVFELADWNKEQDDRTAALEARVAELEAQLGGTNTNKTESTSEKSGGASSPSSSNNNEVVTENNGEANDETATSSETGAEDNADQPEDTTASSSEEIMVEEEESEVLPDPGLSEEEPVSTEEVTEEVVEEVVEEVAQAESEDVPSSADNTEPTPEETPES
;
A
#
# COMPACT_ATOMS: atom_id res chain seq x y z
N THR A 1 -21.60 -8.66 78.34
CA THR A 1 -21.19 -7.33 78.87
C THR A 1 -22.15 -6.91 79.98
N SER A 2 -21.87 -5.81 80.70
CA SER A 2 -22.67 -5.33 81.85
C SER A 2 -23.99 -4.63 81.49
N SER A 3 -24.32 -4.47 80.19
CA SER A 3 -25.65 -4.09 79.73
C SER A 3 -25.97 -4.83 78.41
N PRO A 4 -26.80 -5.89 78.44
CA PRO A 4 -27.07 -6.72 77.28
C PRO A 4 -28.26 -6.18 76.46
N TYR A 5 -27.98 -5.27 75.52
CA TYR A 5 -28.97 -4.80 74.54
C TYR A 5 -29.25 -5.78 73.38
N ALA A 6 -28.67 -6.98 73.41
CA ALA A 6 -28.91 -8.06 72.45
C ALA A 6 -28.75 -9.44 73.13
N LYS A 7 -29.30 -10.49 72.50
CA LYS A 7 -29.36 -11.87 73.06
C LYS A 7 -27.99 -12.55 73.24
N LEU A 8 -26.91 -11.98 72.69
CA LEU A 8 -25.53 -12.42 72.94
C LEU A 8 -24.59 -11.22 72.82
N SER A 9 -23.66 -11.06 73.77
CA SER A 9 -22.63 -10.02 73.76
C SER A 9 -21.34 -10.56 74.37
N VAL A 10 -20.42 -10.97 73.49
CA VAL A 10 -19.14 -11.60 73.81
C VAL A 10 -18.01 -10.56 73.75
N ALA A 11 -17.10 -10.61 74.72
CA ALA A 11 -15.83 -9.91 74.69
C ALA A 11 -14.73 -10.92 74.39
N GLY A 12 -14.07 -10.79 73.23
CA GLY A 12 -13.09 -11.75 72.71
C GLY A 12 -13.53 -12.42 71.41
N SER A 13 -12.72 -13.33 70.89
CA SER A 13 -12.97 -14.05 69.64
C SER A 13 -14.05 -15.13 69.80
N ILE A 14 -14.97 -15.21 68.83
CA ILE A 14 -15.87 -16.35 68.65
C ILE A 14 -15.29 -17.26 67.57
N ALA A 15 -15.26 -18.57 67.83
CA ALA A 15 -15.12 -19.59 66.81
C ALA A 15 -16.42 -20.39 66.75
N ALA A 16 -17.03 -20.48 65.56
CA ALA A 16 -18.22 -21.27 65.32
C ALA A 16 -17.89 -22.41 64.34
N THR A 17 -18.27 -23.64 64.69
CA THR A 17 -18.11 -24.82 63.84
C THR A 17 -19.48 -25.26 63.31
N GLY A 18 -19.70 -25.08 62.01
CA GLY A 18 -20.97 -25.36 61.32
C GLY A 18 -21.43 -24.19 60.44
N THR A 19 -22.49 -24.39 59.65
CA THR A 19 -23.03 -23.36 58.76
C THR A 19 -23.76 -22.27 59.55
N VAL A 20 -23.19 -21.07 59.61
CA VAL A 20 -23.89 -19.89 60.16
C VAL A 20 -24.75 -19.28 59.07
N THR A 21 -26.07 -19.37 59.21
CA THR A 21 -27.01 -18.73 58.27
C THR A 21 -27.24 -17.26 58.64
N ALA A 22 -27.54 -16.45 57.65
CA ALA A 22 -27.86 -15.04 57.83
C ALA A 22 -28.95 -14.74 58.87
N ALA A 23 -30.00 -15.58 58.93
CA ALA A 23 -31.09 -15.44 59.89
C ALA A 23 -30.62 -15.59 61.35
N GLN A 24 -29.45 -16.16 61.60
CA GLN A 24 -28.85 -16.35 62.92
C GLN A 24 -27.89 -15.20 63.31
N LEU A 25 -27.56 -14.29 62.40
CA LEU A 25 -26.52 -13.27 62.59
C LEU A 25 -27.10 -11.84 62.57
N THR A 26 -27.85 -11.48 63.60
CA THR A 26 -28.41 -10.14 63.78
C THR A 26 -27.52 -9.27 64.68
N ALA A 27 -26.67 -8.44 64.09
CA ALA A 27 -25.82 -7.50 64.82
C ALA A 27 -26.55 -6.19 65.15
N ILE A 28 -26.60 -5.82 66.44
CA ILE A 28 -26.87 -4.45 66.89
C ILE A 28 -25.53 -3.91 67.41
N ALA A 29 -24.81 -3.12 66.61
CA ALA A 29 -23.57 -2.48 67.07
C ALA A 29 -23.76 -0.97 67.24
N THR A 30 -23.40 -0.47 68.41
CA THR A 30 -23.43 0.96 68.80
C THR A 30 -22.03 1.60 68.79
N SER A 31 -21.07 1.00 68.11
CA SER A 31 -19.67 1.45 68.06
C SER A 31 -19.02 1.22 66.69
N THR A 32 -18.08 2.08 66.34
CA THR A 32 -17.40 2.22 65.03
C THR A 32 -16.43 1.08 64.63
N ALA A 33 -16.60 -0.12 65.16
CA ALA A 33 -15.75 -1.28 64.87
C ALA A 33 -16.56 -2.41 64.22
N ALA A 34 -16.21 -2.73 62.97
CA ALA A 34 -16.58 -3.92 62.18
C ALA A 34 -17.94 -4.57 62.47
N GLN A 35 -18.97 -4.22 61.69
CA GLN A 35 -20.19 -5.03 61.59
C GLN A 35 -20.00 -6.13 60.54
N PHE A 36 -20.53 -7.32 60.81
CA PHE A 36 -20.72 -8.37 59.79
C PHE A 36 -22.22 -8.47 59.53
N VAL A 37 -22.63 -8.24 58.28
CA VAL A 37 -24.01 -8.45 57.85
C VAL A 37 -24.01 -9.63 56.90
N ALA A 38 -24.94 -10.55 57.09
CA ALA A 38 -25.27 -11.57 56.13
C ALA A 38 -26.79 -11.54 55.91
N THR A 39 -27.22 -11.65 54.66
CA THR A 39 -28.60 -11.99 54.27
C THR A 39 -28.59 -13.37 53.62
N SER A 40 -29.75 -13.98 53.36
CA SER A 40 -29.83 -15.37 52.84
C SER A 40 -28.93 -15.63 51.63
N ASP A 41 -28.64 -14.60 50.84
CA ASP A 41 -27.93 -14.69 49.57
C ASP A 41 -26.62 -13.87 49.52
N ARG A 42 -26.19 -13.20 50.61
CA ARG A 42 -25.03 -12.27 50.59
C ARG A 42 -24.24 -12.20 51.90
N ALA A 43 -22.93 -11.93 51.80
CA ALA A 43 -22.03 -11.63 52.92
C ALA A 43 -21.32 -10.28 52.70
N TYR A 44 -21.21 -9.46 53.75
CA TYR A 44 -20.56 -8.14 53.72
C TYR A 44 -19.33 -8.08 54.64
N TRP A 45 -18.23 -7.48 54.16
CA TRP A 45 -17.02 -7.20 54.93
C TRP A 45 -16.86 -5.70 55.17
N LEU A 46 -16.71 -5.28 56.43
CA LEU A 46 -16.66 -3.87 56.81
C LEU A 46 -15.42 -3.51 57.63
N ASN A 47 -14.54 -2.70 57.03
CA ASN A 47 -13.54 -1.92 57.73
C ASN A 47 -13.36 -0.57 56.99
N GLY A 48 -13.43 0.57 57.69
CA GLY A 48 -13.24 1.90 57.11
C GLY A 48 -14.50 2.72 56.79
N THR A 49 -15.04 3.40 57.81
CA THR A 49 -15.83 4.66 57.77
C THR A 49 -17.18 4.79 57.05
N SER A 50 -17.57 3.98 56.06
CA SER A 50 -18.86 4.15 55.35
C SER A 50 -19.54 2.83 54.98
N VAL A 51 -20.86 2.74 55.16
CA VAL A 51 -21.70 1.58 54.75
C VAL A 51 -23.05 2.07 54.26
N LEU A 52 -23.53 1.50 53.17
CA LEU A 52 -24.78 1.90 52.52
C LEU A 52 -26.00 1.13 53.05
N SER A 53 -27.12 1.84 53.19
CA SER A 53 -28.46 1.25 53.09
C SER A 53 -29.24 2.01 52.03
N GLY A 54 -29.72 1.35 50.97
CA GLY A 54 -30.47 2.06 49.93
C GLY A 54 -30.52 1.43 48.53
N SER A 55 -30.65 0.11 48.40
CA SER A 55 -31.08 -0.49 47.13
C SER A 55 -32.19 -1.51 47.38
N THR A 56 -33.27 -1.37 46.60
CA THR A 56 -34.45 -2.24 46.62
C THR A 56 -34.40 -3.34 45.53
N THR A 57 -33.34 -3.38 44.72
CA THR A 57 -33.15 -4.34 43.62
C THR A 57 -31.79 -5.07 43.69
N ARG A 58 -31.58 -6.07 42.83
CA ARG A 58 -30.59 -7.14 43.03
C ARG A 58 -29.13 -6.70 42.80
N ASN A 59 -28.25 -7.28 43.62
CA ASN A 59 -26.78 -7.36 43.51
C ASN A 59 -26.03 -6.06 43.21
N SER A 60 -25.74 -5.30 44.28
CA SER A 60 -24.69 -4.28 44.34
C SER A 60 -23.65 -4.75 45.37
N TYR A 61 -22.40 -4.97 44.94
CA TYR A 61 -21.30 -5.36 45.83
C TYR A 61 -20.35 -4.17 46.02
N PHE A 62 -20.39 -3.56 47.20
CA PHE A 62 -19.50 -2.47 47.60
C PHE A 62 -18.36 -3.02 48.46
N LEU A 63 -17.11 -2.90 48.02
CA LEU A 63 -15.94 -3.34 48.76
C LEU A 63 -15.02 -2.15 49.11
N ALA A 64 -15.13 -1.69 50.36
CA ALA A 64 -14.27 -0.71 51.02
C ALA A 64 -14.17 0.71 50.41
N GLY A 65 -14.53 1.71 51.22
CA GLY A 65 -14.16 3.12 51.02
C GLY A 65 -15.16 4.02 50.29
N ALA A 66 -16.12 3.45 49.55
CA ALA A 66 -17.13 4.25 48.85
C ALA A 66 -18.11 4.96 49.82
N THR A 67 -18.24 6.28 49.69
CA THR A 67 -19.56 6.92 49.83
C THR A 67 -20.33 6.62 48.55
N ALA A 68 -21.66 6.43 48.66
CA ALA A 68 -22.51 6.36 47.48
C ALA A 68 -23.74 7.25 47.69
N SER A 69 -24.19 7.86 46.60
CA SER A 69 -25.40 8.68 46.54
C SER A 69 -26.65 7.93 46.99
N SER A 70 -27.59 8.65 47.59
CA SER A 70 -28.84 8.14 48.15
C SER A 70 -29.93 7.85 47.11
N SER A 71 -29.57 7.54 45.86
CA SER A 71 -30.52 7.40 44.74
C SER A 71 -30.01 6.43 43.65
N MET A 72 -29.98 5.13 43.96
CA MET A 72 -29.65 4.07 42.99
C MET A 72 -30.91 3.47 42.34
N ALA A 73 -31.76 4.30 41.73
CA ALA A 73 -32.93 3.81 41.00
C ALA A 73 -32.47 3.07 39.73
N ASN A 74 -32.77 1.77 39.63
CA ASN A 74 -32.43 0.92 38.48
C ASN A 74 -30.91 0.73 38.21
N ALA A 75 -30.03 1.02 39.18
CA ALA A 75 -28.58 0.89 39.03
C ALA A 75 -28.04 -0.46 39.54
N SER A 76 -28.17 -1.52 38.72
CA SER A 76 -27.85 -2.92 39.07
C SER A 76 -26.44 -3.34 38.63
N TYR A 77 -25.89 -4.40 39.25
CA TYR A 77 -24.63 -5.05 38.82
C TYR A 77 -23.39 -4.15 38.75
N ASN A 78 -23.36 -3.06 39.52
CA ASN A 78 -22.19 -2.19 39.62
C ASN A 78 -21.23 -2.69 40.71
N TYR A 79 -19.92 -2.57 40.46
CA TYR A 79 -18.83 -2.94 41.37
C TYR A 79 -18.00 -1.69 41.70
N ALA A 80 -17.93 -1.31 42.97
CA ALA A 80 -17.19 -0.12 43.44
C ALA A 80 -16.17 -0.51 44.52
N ILE A 81 -14.89 -0.19 44.26
CA ILE A 81 -13.76 -0.41 45.17
C ILE A 81 -12.92 0.87 45.24
N GLY A 82 -12.76 1.43 46.43
CA GLY A 82 -12.00 2.66 46.67
C GLY A 82 -12.85 3.90 46.98
N GLN A 83 -12.19 4.94 47.48
CA GLN A 83 -12.87 6.15 47.98
C GLN A 83 -13.58 6.90 46.86
N TYR A 84 -14.87 7.22 47.03
CA TYR A 84 -15.70 7.91 46.03
C TYR A 84 -15.79 7.22 44.64
N ALA A 85 -15.56 5.89 44.56
CA ALA A 85 -15.84 5.16 43.33
C ALA A 85 -17.37 5.09 43.08
N LEU A 86 -17.82 5.47 41.88
CA LEU A 86 -19.26 5.50 41.49
C LEU A 86 -20.19 6.36 42.41
N ASP A 87 -19.62 7.39 43.05
CA ASP A 87 -20.26 8.26 44.07
C ASP A 87 -21.59 8.91 43.59
N ASN A 88 -21.69 9.34 42.32
CA ASN A 88 -22.84 10.08 41.77
C ASN A 88 -23.77 9.26 40.84
N LEU A 89 -23.65 7.93 40.81
CA LEU A 89 -24.46 7.09 39.91
C LEU A 89 -25.95 7.14 40.28
N THR A 90 -26.77 7.64 39.36
CA THR A 90 -28.22 7.77 39.53
C THR A 90 -28.97 6.61 38.87
N THR A 91 -28.69 6.34 37.59
CA THR A 91 -29.44 5.38 36.75
C THR A 91 -28.52 4.75 35.70
N GLY A 92 -27.59 3.89 36.13
CA GLY A 92 -26.65 3.18 35.25
C GLY A 92 -26.26 1.82 35.84
N SER A 93 -25.97 0.83 35.00
CA SER A 93 -25.73 -0.57 35.42
C SER A 93 -24.45 -1.15 34.79
N PHE A 94 -23.95 -2.24 35.36
CA PHE A 94 -22.76 -2.97 34.89
C PHE A 94 -21.44 -2.17 34.88
N ASN A 95 -21.35 -1.10 35.65
CA ASN A 95 -20.11 -0.32 35.77
C ASN A 95 -19.15 -0.94 36.81
N VAL A 96 -17.85 -0.96 36.51
CA VAL A 96 -16.78 -1.44 37.39
C VAL A 96 -15.82 -0.28 37.67
N GLY A 97 -15.78 0.22 38.90
CA GLY A 97 -14.85 1.29 39.33
C GLY A 97 -13.91 0.80 40.43
N ILE A 98 -12.62 0.62 40.11
CA ILE A 98 -11.59 0.12 41.04
C ILE A 98 -10.46 1.15 41.17
N GLY A 99 -10.60 2.05 42.13
CA GLY A 99 -9.64 3.10 42.41
C GLY A 99 -10.31 4.29 43.09
N SER A 100 -9.54 5.08 43.84
CA SER A 100 -10.06 6.31 44.43
C SER A 100 -10.55 7.25 43.33
N ARG A 101 -11.84 7.61 43.40
CA ARG A 101 -12.57 8.51 42.50
C ARG A 101 -12.71 8.02 41.05
N ALA A 102 -12.54 6.72 40.81
CA ALA A 102 -12.87 6.10 39.53
C ALA A 102 -14.39 6.19 39.25
N LEU A 103 -14.79 6.59 38.04
CA LEU A 103 -16.21 6.77 37.66
C LEU A 103 -17.03 7.66 38.62
N ARG A 104 -16.39 8.62 39.30
CA ARG A 104 -17.03 9.38 40.40
C ARG A 104 -18.28 10.13 39.96
N TYR A 105 -18.23 10.81 38.83
CA TYR A 105 -19.29 11.69 38.35
C TYR A 105 -20.21 11.06 37.29
N THR A 106 -20.12 9.74 37.08
CA THR A 106 -21.05 9.02 36.21
C THR A 106 -22.42 8.98 36.81
N THR A 107 -23.41 9.50 36.06
CA THR A 107 -24.81 9.60 36.47
C THR A 107 -25.63 8.49 35.81
N THR A 108 -25.57 8.38 34.48
CA THR A 108 -26.42 7.44 33.70
C THR A 108 -25.67 6.47 32.80
N GLY A 109 -24.33 6.51 32.79
CA GLY A 109 -23.51 5.62 31.95
C GLY A 109 -23.70 4.13 32.27
N TRP A 110 -23.66 3.29 31.22
CA TRP A 110 -23.82 1.84 31.30
C TRP A 110 -22.52 1.12 30.91
N GLY A 111 -22.18 0.02 31.57
CA GLY A 111 -21.12 -0.90 31.14
C GLY A 111 -19.68 -0.33 31.12
N ASN A 112 -19.39 0.75 31.86
CA ASN A 112 -18.03 1.31 31.90
C ASN A 112 -17.11 0.52 32.85
N SER A 113 -15.87 0.27 32.44
CA SER A 113 -14.82 -0.32 33.30
C SER A 113 -13.69 0.69 33.51
N ALA A 114 -13.42 1.05 34.77
CA ALA A 114 -12.41 2.01 35.16
C ALA A 114 -11.53 1.48 36.29
N THR A 115 -10.21 1.56 36.12
CA THR A 115 -9.26 1.18 37.17
C THR A 115 -8.18 2.25 37.38
N ALA A 116 -7.62 2.29 38.60
CA ALA A 116 -6.69 3.28 39.12
C ALA A 116 -7.33 4.66 39.48
N TYR A 117 -6.49 5.56 39.99
CA TYR A 117 -6.90 6.86 40.53
C TYR A 117 -7.42 7.79 39.44
N LEU A 118 -8.62 8.36 39.66
CA LEU A 118 -9.28 9.31 38.76
C LEU A 118 -9.46 8.82 37.31
N SER A 119 -9.56 7.51 37.08
CA SER A 119 -9.96 6.96 35.78
C SER A 119 -11.46 7.20 35.51
N LEU A 120 -11.82 7.64 34.29
CA LEU A 120 -13.19 8.03 33.90
C LEU A 120 -13.85 9.00 34.90
N HIS A 121 -13.10 9.96 35.44
CA HIS A 121 -13.54 10.74 36.60
C HIS A 121 -14.79 11.60 36.35
N TYR A 122 -14.80 12.35 35.25
CA TYR A 122 -15.87 13.27 34.88
C TYR A 122 -16.91 12.70 33.90
N ASN A 123 -16.83 11.40 33.56
CA ASN A 123 -17.79 10.75 32.68
C ASN A 123 -19.19 10.91 33.26
N THR A 124 -20.14 11.54 32.55
CA THR A 124 -21.50 11.78 33.03
C THR A 124 -22.46 10.73 32.48
N THR A 125 -22.66 10.71 31.16
CA THR A 125 -23.60 9.82 30.46
C THR A 125 -22.92 8.82 29.53
N GLY A 126 -21.61 8.98 29.27
CA GLY A 126 -20.84 8.09 28.42
C GLY A 126 -20.88 6.62 28.89
N SER A 127 -20.99 5.70 27.93
CA SER A 127 -21.21 4.27 28.15
C SER A 127 -20.17 3.40 27.44
N TYR A 128 -19.99 2.18 27.91
CA TYR A 128 -19.08 1.17 27.33
C TYR A 128 -17.60 1.58 27.26
N ASN A 129 -17.16 2.55 28.06
CA ASN A 129 -15.77 2.98 28.07
C ASN A 129 -14.89 2.06 28.94
N SER A 130 -13.66 1.82 28.51
CA SER A 130 -12.68 0.94 29.16
C SER A 130 -11.39 1.70 29.48
N ALA A 131 -11.24 2.16 30.72
CA ALA A 131 -10.17 3.08 31.13
C ALA A 131 -9.27 2.51 32.24
N TYR A 132 -8.08 2.07 31.85
CA TYR A 132 -7.10 1.40 32.70
C TYR A 132 -5.84 2.24 32.84
N GLY A 133 -5.81 3.16 33.81
CA GLY A 133 -4.68 4.05 34.00
C GLY A 133 -4.92 5.20 34.98
N TYR A 134 -3.85 5.74 35.53
CA TYR A 134 -3.92 7.00 36.29
C TYR A 134 -4.30 8.13 35.33
N TRP A 135 -5.40 8.83 35.61
CA TRP A 135 -6.01 9.85 34.72
C TRP A 135 -6.41 9.36 33.30
N SER A 136 -6.58 8.06 33.05
CA SER A 136 -7.15 7.62 31.77
C SER A 136 -8.60 8.12 31.63
N MET A 137 -8.92 8.80 30.52
CA MET A 137 -10.24 9.40 30.27
C MET A 137 -10.75 10.34 31.38
N PHE A 138 -9.85 11.17 31.94
CA PHE A 138 -10.19 12.01 33.09
C PHE A 138 -11.36 12.96 32.83
N HIS A 139 -11.38 13.62 31.67
CA HIS A 139 -12.38 14.63 31.26
C HIS A 139 -13.47 14.12 30.30
N ASN A 140 -13.56 12.80 30.03
CA ASN A 140 -14.67 12.25 29.24
C ASN A 140 -15.99 12.69 29.87
N THR A 141 -16.98 13.14 29.09
CA THR A 141 -18.29 13.51 29.62
C THR A 141 -19.38 12.63 29.02
N VAL A 142 -19.53 12.68 27.69
CA VAL A 142 -20.58 11.96 26.94
C VAL A 142 -20.03 10.90 25.98
N GLY A 143 -18.73 10.96 25.66
CA GLY A 143 -18.05 10.01 24.77
C GLY A 143 -18.24 8.55 25.20
N SER A 144 -18.48 7.65 24.24
CA SER A 144 -18.81 6.24 24.48
C SER A 144 -17.93 5.30 23.66
N TYR A 145 -17.90 4.01 24.02
CA TYR A 145 -17.14 2.96 23.33
C TYR A 145 -15.62 3.17 23.23
N ASN A 146 -15.04 4.07 24.03
CA ASN A 146 -13.60 4.33 24.00
C ASN A 146 -12.81 3.32 24.85
N THR A 147 -11.60 2.98 24.42
CA THR A 147 -10.62 2.20 25.18
C THR A 147 -9.37 3.03 25.46
N ALA A 148 -9.02 3.22 26.73
CA ALA A 148 -7.84 3.95 27.19
C ALA A 148 -6.99 3.08 28.13
N LEU A 149 -5.78 2.72 27.72
CA LEU A 149 -4.83 1.93 28.52
C LEU A 149 -3.53 2.71 28.70
N GLY A 150 -3.31 3.29 29.88
CA GLY A 150 -2.10 4.04 30.19
C GLY A 150 -2.33 5.31 31.00
N TYR A 151 -1.24 5.87 31.53
CA TYR A 151 -1.25 7.16 32.23
C TYR A 151 -1.74 8.27 31.28
N SER A 152 -2.82 8.98 31.63
CA SER A 152 -3.38 10.10 30.85
C SER A 152 -3.71 9.76 29.37
N ALA A 153 -4.01 8.50 29.05
CA ALA A 153 -4.57 8.14 27.74
C ALA A 153 -5.98 8.74 27.60
N LEU A 154 -6.29 9.38 26.46
CA LEU A 154 -7.57 10.09 26.23
C LEU A 154 -7.92 11.12 27.33
N LEU A 155 -6.93 11.80 27.92
CA LEU A 155 -7.09 12.67 29.09
C LEU A 155 -8.23 13.70 28.96
N ASP A 156 -8.21 14.48 27.88
CA ASP A 156 -9.04 15.64 27.59
C ASP A 156 -10.07 15.36 26.47
N ASN A 157 -10.32 14.09 26.14
CA ASN A 157 -11.52 13.73 25.37
C ASN A 157 -12.76 14.09 26.20
N THR A 158 -13.73 14.78 25.62
CA THR A 158 -15.00 15.16 26.27
C THR A 158 -16.22 14.53 25.60
N THR A 159 -16.23 14.50 24.26
CA THR A 159 -17.37 14.05 23.42
C THR A 159 -17.03 12.89 22.48
N GLY A 160 -15.76 12.69 22.15
CA GLY A 160 -15.30 11.70 21.17
C GLY A 160 -15.63 10.27 21.56
N SER A 161 -15.99 9.45 20.59
CA SER A 161 -16.42 8.05 20.79
C SER A 161 -15.56 7.08 19.97
N ASP A 162 -15.65 5.78 20.28
CA ASP A 162 -15.03 4.71 19.49
C ASP A 162 -13.49 4.80 19.34
N ASN A 163 -12.81 5.59 20.18
CA ASN A 163 -11.36 5.76 20.13
C ASN A 163 -10.61 4.65 20.89
N VAL A 164 -9.40 4.31 20.44
CA VAL A 164 -8.50 3.37 21.12
C VAL A 164 -7.16 4.05 21.39
N ALA A 165 -6.86 4.36 22.65
CA ALA A 165 -5.59 4.97 23.07
C ALA A 165 -4.81 4.03 24.01
N ILE A 166 -3.68 3.50 23.55
CA ILE A 166 -2.85 2.56 24.30
C ILE A 166 -1.45 3.14 24.47
N GLY A 167 -1.14 3.64 25.67
CA GLY A 167 0.16 4.18 26.04
C GLY A 167 0.05 5.43 26.92
N ARG A 168 1.18 5.89 27.46
CA ARG A 168 1.21 7.12 28.27
C ARG A 168 0.95 8.33 27.38
N SER A 169 -0.08 9.10 27.71
CA SER A 169 -0.51 10.31 26.99
C SER A 169 -0.84 10.06 25.51
N ALA A 170 -1.23 8.83 25.15
CA ALA A 170 -1.76 8.55 23.82
C ALA A 170 -3.10 9.27 23.62
N LEU A 171 -3.24 9.95 22.49
CA LEU A 171 -4.46 10.67 22.06
C LEU A 171 -5.02 11.64 23.11
N SER A 172 -4.15 12.30 23.88
CA SER A 172 -4.55 13.01 25.11
C SER A 172 -5.53 14.16 24.91
N ALA A 173 -5.53 14.84 23.75
CA ALA A 173 -6.37 16.01 23.49
C ALA A 173 -7.59 15.75 22.58
N ASN A 174 -7.78 14.52 22.07
CA ASN A 174 -8.71 14.31 20.96
C ASN A 174 -10.17 14.22 21.40
N ASN A 175 -11.03 14.95 20.70
CA ASN A 175 -12.47 14.93 20.81
C ASN A 175 -13.16 14.34 19.57
N GLY A 176 -12.37 13.91 18.57
CA GLY A 176 -12.83 13.16 17.41
C GLY A 176 -13.22 11.70 17.72
N THR A 177 -13.64 10.97 16.70
CA THR A 177 -14.31 9.66 16.79
C THR A 177 -13.62 8.59 15.94
N GLY A 178 -13.50 7.37 16.48
CA GLY A 178 -12.98 6.22 15.74
C GLY A 178 -11.47 6.23 15.48
N THR A 179 -10.69 6.98 16.26
CA THR A 179 -9.24 7.10 16.09
C THR A 179 -8.46 6.15 17.00
N ILE A 180 -7.45 5.50 16.43
CA ILE A 180 -6.54 4.55 17.10
C ILE A 180 -5.18 5.21 17.32
N ALA A 181 -4.68 5.24 18.55
CA ALA A 181 -3.34 5.70 18.91
C ALA A 181 -2.63 4.67 19.81
N ILE A 182 -1.46 4.20 19.38
CA ILE A 182 -0.66 3.22 20.12
C ILE A 182 0.76 3.75 20.32
N GLY A 183 1.19 3.77 21.58
CA GLY A 183 2.54 4.11 22.02
C GLY A 183 2.64 5.32 22.95
N TYR A 184 3.86 5.74 23.22
CA TYR A 184 4.18 6.82 24.15
C TYR A 184 3.96 8.18 23.47
N GLN A 185 3.16 9.07 24.08
CA GLN A 185 2.83 10.41 23.55
C GLN A 185 2.24 10.44 22.11
N THR A 186 1.83 9.29 21.58
CA THR A 186 1.27 9.14 20.23
C THR A 186 0.01 9.98 20.03
N ALA A 187 0.04 10.88 19.04
CA ALA A 187 -1.03 11.81 18.66
C ALA A 187 -1.55 12.65 19.85
N ASN A 188 -0.65 13.05 20.77
CA ASN A 188 -1.02 13.84 21.95
C ASN A 188 -1.61 15.23 21.59
N ASN A 189 -1.30 15.73 20.39
CA ASN A 189 -1.73 17.01 19.82
C ASN A 189 -3.00 16.91 18.95
N ALA A 190 -3.55 15.72 18.68
CA ALA A 190 -4.81 15.58 17.96
C ALA A 190 -5.95 16.16 18.79
N VAL A 191 -6.73 17.10 18.24
CA VAL A 191 -7.81 17.80 18.96
C VAL A 191 -9.19 17.37 18.47
N SER A 192 -9.37 17.20 17.16
CA SER A 192 -10.61 16.73 16.56
C SER A 192 -10.30 15.95 15.29
N VAL A 193 -9.69 14.78 15.46
CA VAL A 193 -9.26 13.86 14.42
C VAL A 193 -10.10 12.60 14.47
N ASP A 194 -10.81 12.33 13.39
CA ASP A 194 -11.66 11.16 13.20
C ASP A 194 -10.97 10.07 12.36
N ARG A 195 -11.41 8.81 12.56
CA ARG A 195 -11.15 7.65 11.68
C ARG A 195 -9.68 7.43 11.31
N SER A 196 -8.77 7.80 12.22
CA SER A 196 -7.33 7.84 11.95
C SER A 196 -6.52 6.82 12.77
N ILE A 197 -5.30 6.52 12.33
CA ILE A 197 -4.44 5.50 12.95
C ILE A 197 -3.04 6.06 13.18
N PHE A 198 -2.60 6.07 14.43
CA PHE A 198 -1.29 6.55 14.88
C PHE A 198 -0.57 5.45 15.66
N ILE A 199 0.63 5.04 15.25
CA ILE A 199 1.43 4.02 15.94
C ILE A 199 2.89 4.45 16.01
N GLY A 200 3.46 4.66 17.19
CA GLY A 200 4.85 5.09 17.31
C GLY A 200 5.32 5.47 18.72
N TYR A 201 6.40 6.22 18.79
CA TYR A 201 6.89 6.88 19.99
C TYR A 201 7.00 8.37 19.68
N ASP A 202 6.32 9.21 20.46
CA ASP A 202 6.31 10.68 20.34
C ASP A 202 6.05 11.16 18.91
N ILE A 203 5.08 10.52 18.24
CA ILE A 203 4.59 10.96 16.93
C ILE A 203 3.38 11.87 17.12
N ASP A 204 3.38 12.99 16.42
CA ASP A 204 2.26 13.93 16.41
C ASP A 204 1.33 13.64 15.23
N ALA A 205 0.07 14.05 15.38
CA ALA A 205 -0.83 14.24 14.25
C ALA A 205 -0.32 15.42 13.41
N PHE A 206 -0.21 15.24 12.09
CA PHE A 206 0.30 16.25 11.16
C PHE A 206 -0.55 17.53 11.15
N SER A 207 -1.84 17.38 11.40
CA SER A 207 -2.79 18.44 11.68
C SER A 207 -3.63 18.03 12.88
N THR A 208 -4.03 19.00 13.70
CA THR A 208 -4.82 18.75 14.91
C THR A 208 -6.30 18.41 14.61
N THR A 209 -6.72 18.52 13.35
CA THR A 209 -8.12 18.32 12.90
C THR A 209 -8.21 17.66 11.50
N GLN A 210 -7.23 16.86 11.10
CA GLN A 210 -7.29 16.14 9.82
C GLN A 210 -7.68 14.69 10.04
N ASP A 211 -8.81 14.32 9.47
CA ASP A 211 -9.38 12.97 9.55
C ASP A 211 -8.80 12.04 8.49
N ASP A 212 -9.13 10.75 8.59
CA ASP A 212 -8.77 9.72 7.61
C ASP A 212 -7.26 9.69 7.32
N VAL A 213 -6.42 9.81 8.37
CA VAL A 213 -4.96 9.73 8.26
C VAL A 213 -4.38 8.47 8.91
N LEU A 214 -3.26 8.01 8.34
CA LEU A 214 -2.39 7.01 8.94
C LEU A 214 -1.02 7.65 9.21
N ASN A 215 -0.43 7.40 10.38
CA ASN A 215 0.97 7.68 10.68
C ASN A 215 1.57 6.56 11.54
N ILE A 216 2.50 5.80 10.96
CA ILE A 216 3.29 4.80 11.66
C ILE A 216 4.75 5.28 11.70
N GLY A 217 5.20 5.63 12.91
CA GLY A 217 6.59 5.98 13.22
C GLY A 217 7.16 7.18 12.46
N ASN A 218 6.33 8.10 11.95
CA ASN A 218 6.73 9.16 11.01
C ASN A 218 7.45 8.65 9.74
N LEU A 219 7.24 7.37 9.37
CA LEU A 219 7.82 6.74 8.18
C LEU A 219 6.73 6.36 7.17
N ILE A 220 5.67 5.69 7.63
CA ILE A 220 4.54 5.32 6.79
C ILE A 220 3.40 6.27 7.10
N PHE A 221 2.97 7.02 6.10
CA PHE A 221 1.83 7.90 6.16
C PHE A 221 0.71 7.39 5.25
N GLY A 222 -0.53 7.77 5.56
CA GLY A 222 -1.66 7.58 4.67
C GLY A 222 -2.56 8.81 4.74
N THR A 223 -3.12 9.19 3.60
CA THR A 223 -4.03 10.35 3.48
C THR A 223 -5.30 9.91 2.77
N GLY A 224 -6.45 10.17 3.38
CA GLY A 224 -7.74 9.69 2.89
C GLY A 224 -7.90 8.19 3.04
N VAL A 225 -7.51 7.61 4.18
CA VAL A 225 -7.74 6.18 4.52
C VAL A 225 -9.21 5.93 4.93
N ASP A 226 -10.12 6.47 4.12
CA ASP A 226 -11.55 6.72 4.31
C ASP A 226 -12.49 5.54 3.98
N GLY A 227 -11.94 4.33 3.81
CA GLY A 227 -12.69 3.18 3.31
C GLY A 227 -13.76 2.68 4.29
N THR A 228 -14.98 2.45 3.80
CA THR A 228 -16.13 2.01 4.63
C THR A 228 -16.87 0.83 4.00
N GLY A 229 -17.14 -0.22 4.79
CA GLY A 229 -17.93 -1.37 4.33
C GLY A 229 -17.26 -2.09 3.15
N THR A 230 -17.88 -2.05 1.98
CA THR A 230 -17.34 -2.59 0.72
C THR A 230 -16.67 -1.54 -0.16
N THR A 231 -16.72 -0.25 0.21
CA THR A 231 -16.08 0.84 -0.52
C THR A 231 -14.60 0.93 -0.14
N TYR A 232 -13.72 0.69 -1.10
CA TYR A 232 -12.29 0.88 -0.91
C TYR A 232 -11.94 2.36 -0.78
N SER A 233 -11.00 2.66 0.12
CA SER A 233 -10.39 3.98 0.23
C SER A 233 -9.78 4.44 -1.10
N SER A 234 -9.98 5.72 -1.42
CA SER A 234 -9.37 6.38 -2.58
C SER A 234 -7.95 6.92 -2.30
N GLY A 235 -7.55 6.91 -1.04
CA GLY A 235 -6.32 7.49 -0.52
C GLY A 235 -5.02 6.85 -0.99
N GLY A 236 -3.93 7.51 -0.61
CA GLY A 236 -2.56 7.09 -0.89
C GLY A 236 -1.80 6.73 0.38
N ILE A 237 -0.89 5.76 0.26
CA ILE A 237 0.13 5.46 1.25
C ILE A 237 1.46 6.09 0.81
N GLY A 238 2.04 6.90 1.69
CA GLY A 238 3.37 7.47 1.56
C GLY A 238 4.38 6.72 2.43
N VAL A 239 5.53 6.36 1.89
CA VAL A 239 6.68 5.85 2.66
C VAL A 239 7.83 6.85 2.52
N GLY A 240 8.25 7.44 3.63
CA GLY A 240 9.19 8.56 3.64
C GLY A 240 8.59 9.91 3.21
N THR A 241 7.27 9.99 3.00
CA THR A 241 6.53 11.22 2.64
C THR A 241 5.13 11.22 3.26
N SER A 242 4.69 12.37 3.78
CA SER A 242 3.32 12.60 4.26
C SER A 242 2.35 13.10 3.18
N SER A 243 2.83 13.28 1.95
CA SER A 243 2.04 13.73 0.80
C SER A 243 2.21 12.78 -0.37
N PRO A 244 1.48 11.64 -0.38
CA PRO A 244 1.53 10.70 -1.49
C PRO A 244 0.86 11.29 -2.74
N HIS A 245 1.52 11.16 -3.89
CA HIS A 245 1.01 11.60 -5.21
C HIS A 245 0.35 10.46 -6.02
N ALA A 246 0.37 9.24 -5.47
CA ALA A 246 -0.25 8.04 -6.01
C ALA A 246 -0.62 7.10 -4.86
N ARG A 247 -1.44 6.06 -5.15
CA ARG A 247 -1.91 5.06 -4.16
C ARG A 247 -0.78 4.45 -3.31
N LEU A 248 0.41 4.29 -3.91
CA LEU A 248 1.66 4.10 -3.20
C LEU A 248 2.67 5.14 -3.71
N SER A 249 3.24 5.92 -2.80
CA SER A 249 4.34 6.84 -3.08
C SER A 249 5.49 6.51 -2.14
N VAL A 250 6.68 6.24 -2.68
CA VAL A 250 7.87 6.01 -1.86
C VAL A 250 8.87 7.10 -2.22
N ALA A 251 9.30 7.87 -1.21
CA ALA A 251 10.16 9.03 -1.39
C ALA A 251 11.59 8.74 -0.94
N ALA A 252 12.57 9.23 -1.70
CA ALA A 252 13.94 9.27 -1.24
C ALA A 252 14.06 10.23 -0.04
N MET A 253 14.38 9.70 1.14
CA MET A 253 14.63 10.54 2.32
C MET A 253 15.98 11.24 2.18
N VAL A 254 16.02 12.56 2.36
CA VAL A 254 17.24 13.37 2.25
C VAL A 254 18.32 12.83 3.20
N GLY A 255 19.51 12.56 2.67
CA GLY A 255 20.63 12.02 3.43
C GLY A 255 20.66 10.49 3.60
N GLN A 256 19.67 9.76 3.09
CA GLN A 256 19.71 8.30 3.03
C GLN A 256 20.38 7.81 1.73
N THR A 257 21.28 6.83 1.84
CA THR A 257 21.94 6.17 0.70
C THR A 257 21.24 4.88 0.26
N ASN A 258 20.24 4.43 1.01
CA ASN A 258 19.45 3.25 0.69
C ASN A 258 18.56 3.49 -0.54
N PRO A 259 18.24 2.45 -1.33
CA PRO A 259 17.29 2.58 -2.42
C PRO A 259 15.89 2.95 -1.92
N VAL A 260 15.17 3.67 -2.77
CA VAL A 260 13.75 4.03 -2.58
C VAL A 260 12.88 2.78 -2.67
N PHE A 261 13.20 1.87 -3.59
CA PHE A 261 12.48 0.61 -3.76
C PHE A 261 13.46 -0.52 -4.09
N LEU A 262 13.19 -1.70 -3.54
CA LEU A 262 14.02 -2.89 -3.70
C LEU A 262 13.15 -4.14 -3.77
N VAL A 263 13.25 -4.89 -4.86
CA VAL A 263 12.79 -6.26 -4.98
C VAL A 263 14.02 -7.15 -4.92
N ALA A 264 14.07 -8.07 -3.96
CA ALA A 264 15.20 -8.96 -3.74
C ALA A 264 14.77 -10.38 -3.38
N SER A 265 15.70 -11.33 -3.42
CA SER A 265 15.53 -12.65 -2.82
C SER A 265 15.36 -12.55 -1.29
N SER A 266 14.93 -13.66 -0.66
CA SER A 266 14.97 -13.82 0.81
C SER A 266 16.39 -13.76 1.41
N SER A 267 17.43 -13.91 0.57
CA SER A 267 18.84 -13.69 0.91
C SER A 267 19.34 -12.27 0.58
N ASN A 268 18.43 -11.33 0.35
CA ASN A 268 18.69 -9.93 0.00
C ASN A 268 19.52 -9.73 -1.29
N ASN A 269 19.39 -10.64 -2.26
CA ASN A 269 19.98 -10.48 -3.59
C ASN A 269 19.03 -9.66 -4.50
N PRO A 270 19.39 -8.43 -4.91
CA PRO A 270 18.53 -7.51 -5.67
C PRO A 270 18.19 -8.03 -7.07
N TYR A 271 16.89 -8.11 -7.36
CA TYR A 271 16.34 -8.36 -8.70
C TYR A 271 15.98 -7.06 -9.41
N MET A 272 15.38 -6.10 -8.68
CA MET A 272 15.05 -4.76 -9.16
C MET A 272 15.33 -3.74 -8.05
N ILE A 273 15.90 -2.59 -8.41
CA ILE A 273 16.20 -1.50 -7.49
C ILE A 273 15.76 -0.17 -8.12
N VAL A 274 15.23 0.74 -7.31
CA VAL A 274 15.10 2.16 -7.63
C VAL A 274 15.96 2.92 -6.63
N THR A 275 17.01 3.58 -7.13
CA THR A 275 17.98 4.31 -6.29
C THR A 275 17.41 5.66 -5.84
N ALA A 276 18.07 6.30 -4.87
CA ALA A 276 17.67 7.63 -4.36
C ALA A 276 17.71 8.74 -5.43
N ASP A 277 18.54 8.60 -6.46
CA ASP A 277 18.58 9.47 -7.65
C ASP A 277 17.62 9.04 -8.77
N GLY A 278 16.71 8.10 -8.50
CA GLY A 278 15.61 7.72 -9.40
C GLY A 278 15.98 6.76 -10.53
N LYS A 279 17.17 6.16 -10.51
CA LYS A 279 17.59 5.19 -11.53
C LYS A 279 17.04 3.80 -11.22
N VAL A 280 16.65 3.09 -12.28
CA VAL A 280 16.14 1.72 -12.20
C VAL A 280 17.24 0.74 -12.59
N GLY A 281 17.61 -0.15 -11.69
CA GLY A 281 18.47 -1.29 -11.97
C GLY A 281 17.66 -2.59 -11.99
N ILE A 282 17.86 -3.44 -13.01
CA ILE A 282 17.30 -4.80 -13.07
C ILE A 282 18.47 -5.78 -13.17
N GLY A 283 18.63 -6.65 -12.17
CA GLY A 283 19.83 -7.49 -11.99
C GLY A 283 21.11 -6.70 -11.69
N SER A 284 21.03 -5.38 -11.48
CA SER A 284 22.16 -4.49 -11.16
C SER A 284 21.82 -3.59 -9.98
N THR A 285 22.77 -3.46 -9.04
CA THR A 285 22.70 -2.53 -7.89
C THR A 285 23.24 -1.14 -8.18
N THR A 286 24.00 -0.99 -9.26
CA THR A 286 24.75 0.23 -9.60
C THR A 286 24.37 0.69 -11.01
N PRO A 287 23.12 1.12 -11.23
CA PRO A 287 22.68 1.59 -12.54
C PRO A 287 23.49 2.83 -12.98
N GLY A 288 24.25 2.69 -14.07
CA GLY A 288 25.00 3.80 -14.67
C GLY A 288 24.13 4.78 -15.48
N TYR A 289 22.92 4.35 -15.86
CA TYR A 289 21.94 5.08 -16.65
C TYR A 289 20.56 5.06 -15.96
N GLN A 290 19.59 5.84 -16.45
CA GLN A 290 18.23 5.89 -15.87
C GLN A 290 17.55 4.52 -15.82
N LEU A 291 17.83 3.65 -16.79
CA LEU A 291 17.50 2.23 -16.76
C LEU A 291 18.77 1.44 -17.09
N ALA A 292 19.16 0.51 -16.22
CA ALA A 292 20.26 -0.42 -16.46
C ALA A 292 19.81 -1.86 -16.20
N VAL A 293 19.95 -2.73 -17.20
CA VAL A 293 19.59 -4.15 -17.10
C VAL A 293 20.84 -5.01 -17.26
N ALA A 294 21.14 -5.84 -16.26
CA ALA A 294 22.22 -6.83 -16.33
C ALA A 294 21.66 -8.17 -16.85
N GLY A 295 21.44 -8.25 -18.17
CA GLY A 295 20.90 -9.44 -18.82
C GLY A 295 20.30 -9.12 -20.19
N SER A 296 19.61 -10.11 -20.78
CA SER A 296 18.89 -9.94 -22.05
C SER A 296 17.56 -9.22 -21.83
N ILE A 297 17.25 -8.27 -22.71
CA ILE A 297 15.92 -7.62 -22.79
C ILE A 297 15.20 -8.18 -24.02
N TYR A 298 13.92 -8.54 -23.85
CA TYR A 298 13.00 -8.72 -24.96
C TYR A 298 12.00 -7.55 -24.96
N ALA A 299 11.93 -6.82 -26.06
CA ALA A 299 11.03 -5.68 -26.24
C ALA A 299 10.37 -5.78 -27.62
N SER A 300 9.10 -5.38 -27.74
CA SER A 300 8.37 -5.33 -29.01
C SER A 300 8.86 -4.20 -29.92
N ALA A 301 9.33 -3.10 -29.34
CA ALA A 301 9.98 -1.99 -30.01
C ALA A 301 10.87 -1.22 -29.01
N PHE A 302 11.88 -0.53 -29.54
CA PHE A 302 12.56 0.57 -28.86
C PHE A 302 12.19 1.84 -29.63
N ILE A 303 11.59 2.81 -28.94
CA ILE A 303 11.22 4.11 -29.50
C ILE A 303 12.17 5.14 -28.88
N ASP A 304 12.84 5.92 -29.73
CA ASP A 304 13.72 7.01 -29.32
C ASP A 304 13.25 8.29 -30.01
N ASP A 305 12.59 9.16 -29.25
CA ASP A 305 11.81 10.30 -29.75
C ASP A 305 12.64 11.60 -29.81
N GLY A 306 13.98 11.49 -29.80
CA GLY A 306 14.88 12.64 -29.74
C GLY A 306 16.17 12.53 -30.55
N ILE A 307 16.52 11.36 -31.09
CA ILE A 307 17.77 11.22 -31.85
C ILE A 307 17.56 11.49 -33.34
N THR A 308 18.12 12.61 -33.80
CA THR A 308 18.39 12.82 -35.23
C THR A 308 19.47 11.84 -35.66
N ILE A 309 19.10 10.85 -36.47
CA ILE A 309 20.06 10.03 -37.22
C ILE A 309 20.70 10.96 -38.25
N ALA A 310 21.90 11.46 -37.96
CA ALA A 310 22.74 12.09 -38.98
C ALA A 310 23.16 10.99 -39.96
N ALA A 311 22.41 10.87 -41.06
CA ALA A 311 22.74 9.95 -42.14
C ALA A 311 24.15 10.28 -42.68
N PRO A 312 24.98 9.27 -42.99
CA PRO A 312 26.35 9.51 -43.39
C PRO A 312 26.54 10.02 -44.83
N ASP A 313 25.49 10.57 -45.47
CA ASP A 313 25.47 11.15 -46.83
C ASP A 313 26.71 12.00 -47.22
N TYR A 314 27.43 12.57 -46.24
CA TYR A 314 28.74 13.21 -46.43
C TYR A 314 29.79 12.30 -47.09
N VAL A 315 29.65 10.97 -47.01
CA VAL A 315 30.46 9.98 -47.73
C VAL A 315 30.34 10.18 -49.24
N PHE A 316 29.20 10.63 -49.75
CA PHE A 316 28.99 10.96 -51.17
C PHE A 316 29.12 12.45 -51.47
N ASP A 317 28.62 13.30 -50.57
CA ASP A 317 28.41 14.74 -50.83
C ASP A 317 29.58 15.64 -50.43
N ASP A 318 30.48 15.22 -49.53
CA ASP A 318 31.63 16.03 -49.10
C ASP A 318 32.89 15.75 -49.96
N PRO A 319 33.32 16.68 -50.84
CA PRO A 319 34.55 16.52 -51.63
C PRO A 319 35.83 16.59 -50.78
N ALA A 320 35.75 16.87 -49.48
CA ALA A 320 36.85 16.74 -48.53
C ALA A 320 36.91 15.37 -47.83
N TYR A 321 35.90 14.51 -47.99
CA TYR A 321 35.91 13.16 -47.44
C TYR A 321 37.02 12.31 -48.09
N GLN A 322 37.87 11.70 -47.26
CA GLN A 322 39.01 10.92 -47.75
C GLN A 322 38.61 9.45 -47.94
N HIS A 323 38.24 9.10 -49.17
CA HIS A 323 38.02 7.71 -49.54
C HIS A 323 39.33 6.90 -49.41
N LEU A 324 39.33 5.91 -48.53
CA LEU A 324 40.44 4.96 -48.41
C LEU A 324 40.45 4.02 -49.62
N THR A 325 41.62 3.80 -50.21
CA THR A 325 41.79 2.80 -51.27
C THR A 325 41.64 1.37 -50.72
N LEU A 326 41.39 0.38 -51.59
CA LEU A 326 41.32 -1.03 -51.17
C LEU A 326 42.58 -1.51 -50.43
N ASP A 327 43.76 -1.03 -50.84
CA ASP A 327 45.03 -1.43 -50.21
C ASP A 327 45.19 -0.79 -48.82
N GLU A 328 44.67 0.42 -48.61
CA GLU A 328 44.63 1.09 -47.29
C GLU A 328 43.60 0.45 -46.36
N ILE A 329 42.38 0.19 -46.85
CA ILE A 329 41.34 -0.55 -46.09
C ILE A 329 41.86 -1.94 -45.70
N ARG A 330 42.51 -2.64 -46.63
CA ARG A 330 43.12 -3.94 -46.37
C ARG A 330 44.22 -3.83 -45.31
N SER A 331 45.13 -2.88 -45.44
CA SER A 331 46.22 -2.67 -44.47
C SER A 331 45.65 -2.37 -43.07
N PHE A 332 44.59 -1.56 -42.99
CA PHE A 332 43.90 -1.29 -41.73
C PHE A 332 43.27 -2.55 -41.13
N VAL A 333 42.55 -3.35 -41.93
CA VAL A 333 41.92 -4.60 -41.47
C VAL A 333 42.98 -5.62 -41.02
N ASP A 334 44.07 -5.76 -41.78
CA ASP A 334 45.19 -6.66 -41.47
C ASP A 334 45.95 -6.23 -40.18
N GLU A 335 45.85 -4.97 -39.74
CA GLU A 335 46.44 -4.44 -38.51
C GLU A 335 45.46 -4.40 -37.31
N ASN A 336 44.17 -4.16 -37.54
CA ASN A 336 43.19 -3.82 -36.49
C ASN A 336 42.06 -4.86 -36.31
N ASP A 337 41.94 -5.88 -37.16
CA ASP A 337 40.87 -6.90 -37.12
C ASP A 337 39.42 -6.35 -37.24
N HIS A 338 39.24 -5.10 -37.69
CA HIS A 338 37.92 -4.48 -37.94
C HIS A 338 37.96 -3.49 -39.13
N LEU A 339 36.79 -3.08 -39.63
CA LEU A 339 36.68 -2.05 -40.67
C LEU A 339 36.91 -0.64 -40.07
N PRO A 340 37.50 0.32 -40.81
CA PRO A 340 37.88 1.64 -40.28
C PRO A 340 36.77 2.41 -39.56
N TRP A 341 35.55 2.32 -40.07
CA TRP A 341 34.33 3.00 -39.59
C TRP A 341 33.49 2.18 -38.60
N LEU A 342 33.85 0.92 -38.32
CA LEU A 342 33.14 0.08 -37.34
C LEU A 342 33.89 0.05 -36.00
N THR A 343 33.21 0.33 -34.90
CA THR A 343 33.85 0.26 -33.57
C THR A 343 34.26 -1.19 -33.22
N PRO A 344 35.51 -1.42 -32.77
CA PRO A 344 36.04 -2.76 -32.49
C PRO A 344 35.28 -3.54 -31.42
N ARG A 345 35.45 -4.87 -31.45
CA ARG A 345 34.83 -5.81 -30.52
C ARG A 345 35.34 -5.57 -29.09
N GLY A 346 34.41 -5.31 -28.16
CA GLY A 346 34.72 -5.15 -26.73
C GLY A 346 34.74 -3.70 -26.22
N SER A 347 34.46 -2.72 -27.07
CA SER A 347 34.48 -1.27 -26.77
C SER A 347 33.39 -0.76 -25.81
N GLY A 348 32.84 -1.62 -24.96
CA GLY A 348 31.80 -1.28 -23.99
C GLY A 348 30.38 -1.14 -24.56
N ALA A 349 29.49 -0.56 -23.75
CA ALA A 349 28.13 -0.23 -24.17
C ALA A 349 28.12 1.02 -25.04
N MET A 350 27.31 0.99 -26.10
CA MET A 350 27.24 2.03 -27.13
C MET A 350 25.78 2.30 -27.50
N SER A 351 25.45 3.54 -27.86
CA SER A 351 24.11 3.89 -28.33
C SER A 351 23.75 3.12 -29.60
N LEU A 352 22.49 2.72 -29.72
CA LEU A 352 21.98 2.07 -30.93
C LEU A 352 22.15 2.97 -32.16
N THR A 353 21.98 4.29 -32.02
CA THR A 353 22.20 5.23 -33.12
C THR A 353 23.65 5.25 -33.58
N THR A 354 24.61 5.27 -32.64
CA THR A 354 26.04 5.20 -33.01
C THR A 354 26.31 3.93 -33.81
N ARG A 355 25.77 2.79 -33.37
CA ARG A 355 25.90 1.52 -34.09
C ARG A 355 25.24 1.53 -35.47
N ILE A 356 24.07 2.16 -35.60
CA ILE A 356 23.37 2.31 -36.88
C ILE A 356 24.20 3.21 -37.82
N ASN A 357 24.70 4.35 -37.34
CA ASN A 357 25.51 5.27 -38.14
C ASN A 357 26.82 4.63 -38.63
N GLU A 358 27.55 3.91 -37.76
CA GLU A 358 28.75 3.14 -38.16
C GLU A 358 28.44 2.12 -39.27
N VAL A 359 27.28 1.47 -39.21
CA VAL A 359 26.83 0.49 -40.21
C VAL A 359 26.39 1.17 -41.50
N LEU A 360 25.74 2.33 -41.44
CA LEU A 360 25.35 3.12 -42.61
C LEU A 360 26.58 3.71 -43.31
N GLU A 361 27.52 4.31 -42.58
CA GLU A 361 28.76 4.85 -43.15
C GLU A 361 29.55 3.75 -43.87
N GLY A 362 29.61 2.56 -43.26
CA GLY A 362 30.21 1.39 -43.89
C GLY A 362 29.48 0.88 -45.13
N LEU A 363 28.15 0.97 -45.15
CA LEU A 363 27.34 0.62 -46.31
C LEU A 363 27.60 1.58 -47.48
N GLU A 364 27.71 2.87 -47.19
CA GLU A 364 27.93 3.92 -48.19
C GLU A 364 29.34 3.86 -48.79
N ASN A 365 30.37 3.68 -47.95
CA ASN A 365 31.74 3.42 -48.41
C ASN A 365 31.83 2.14 -49.27
N LEU A 366 31.06 1.09 -48.93
CA LEU A 366 30.98 -0.12 -49.75
C LEU A 366 30.31 0.17 -51.10
N PHE A 367 29.22 0.94 -51.14
CA PHE A 367 28.54 1.30 -52.39
C PHE A 367 29.42 2.15 -53.30
N LEU A 368 30.13 3.16 -52.78
CA LEU A 368 31.14 3.90 -53.53
C LEU A 368 32.12 2.96 -54.24
N ARG A 369 32.69 2.00 -53.49
CA ARG A 369 33.68 1.10 -54.07
C ARG A 369 33.12 0.13 -55.11
N VAL A 370 31.83 -0.23 -55.00
CA VAL A 370 31.12 -1.01 -56.02
C VAL A 370 30.93 -0.18 -57.30
N PHE A 371 30.61 1.11 -57.20
CA PHE A 371 30.52 1.99 -58.37
C PHE A 371 31.88 2.15 -59.07
N GLU A 372 32.95 2.44 -58.32
CA GLU A 372 34.31 2.53 -58.86
C GLU A 372 34.74 1.25 -59.59
N LEU A 373 34.40 0.07 -59.04
CA LEU A 373 34.71 -1.23 -59.66
C LEU A 373 33.87 -1.48 -60.92
N ALA A 374 32.61 -1.04 -60.93
CA ALA A 374 31.74 -1.14 -62.10
C ALA A 374 32.24 -0.27 -63.26
N ASP A 375 32.63 0.98 -62.97
CA ASP A 375 33.21 1.89 -63.95
C ASP A 375 34.56 1.36 -64.47
N TRP A 376 35.41 0.81 -63.59
CA TRP A 376 36.68 0.19 -64.00
C TRP A 376 36.48 -1.05 -64.88
N ASN A 377 35.50 -1.92 -64.56
CA ASN A 377 35.14 -3.07 -65.40
C ASN A 377 34.64 -2.61 -66.77
N LYS A 378 33.78 -1.58 -66.81
CA LYS A 378 33.32 -0.99 -68.07
C LYS A 378 34.47 -0.45 -68.91
N GLU A 379 35.44 0.22 -68.29
CA GLU A 379 36.64 0.68 -68.98
C GLU A 379 37.49 -0.50 -69.52
N GLN A 380 37.55 -1.63 -68.79
CA GLN A 380 38.21 -2.84 -69.29
C GLN A 380 37.47 -3.48 -70.46
N ASP A 381 36.13 -3.51 -70.44
CA ASP A 381 35.31 -4.01 -71.54
C ASP A 381 35.48 -3.15 -72.80
N ASP A 382 35.35 -1.82 -72.66
CA ASP A 382 35.54 -0.86 -73.75
C ASP A 382 36.98 -0.95 -74.33
N ARG A 383 37.99 -1.15 -73.47
CA ARG A 383 39.38 -1.39 -73.88
C ARG A 383 39.59 -2.73 -74.57
N THR A 384 38.90 -3.78 -74.13
CA THR A 384 38.97 -5.11 -74.74
C THR A 384 38.36 -5.09 -76.14
N ALA A 385 37.17 -4.50 -76.29
CA ALA A 385 36.54 -4.28 -77.59
C ALA A 385 37.42 -3.46 -78.56
N ALA A 386 38.11 -2.42 -78.06
CA ALA A 386 39.05 -1.63 -78.86
C ALA A 386 40.30 -2.43 -79.29
N LEU A 387 40.78 -3.36 -78.47
CA LEU A 387 41.88 -4.27 -78.82
C LEU A 387 41.43 -5.33 -79.83
N GLU A 388 40.26 -5.94 -79.66
CA GLU A 388 39.68 -6.90 -80.61
C GLU A 388 39.48 -6.28 -82.00
N ALA A 389 38.91 -5.07 -82.07
CA ALA A 389 38.76 -4.34 -83.33
C ALA A 389 40.11 -4.11 -84.04
N ARG A 390 41.16 -3.80 -83.28
CA ARG A 390 42.52 -3.59 -83.81
C ARG A 390 43.21 -4.89 -84.25
N VAL A 391 42.93 -6.01 -83.59
CA VAL A 391 43.39 -7.33 -84.03
C VAL A 391 42.73 -7.69 -85.37
N ALA A 392 41.40 -7.53 -85.48
CA ALA A 392 40.67 -7.79 -86.73
C ALA A 392 41.17 -6.91 -87.91
N GLU A 393 41.53 -5.66 -87.65
CA GLU A 393 42.13 -4.78 -88.67
C GLU A 393 43.51 -5.30 -89.14
N LEU A 394 44.36 -5.74 -88.21
CA LEU A 394 45.69 -6.30 -88.54
C LEU A 394 45.59 -7.65 -89.28
N GLU A 395 44.61 -8.49 -88.93
CA GLU A 395 44.32 -9.74 -89.66
C GLU A 395 43.87 -9.46 -91.09
N ALA A 396 43.01 -8.46 -91.30
CA ALA A 396 42.60 -8.02 -92.64
C ALA A 396 43.77 -7.47 -93.48
N GLN A 397 44.74 -6.78 -92.86
CA GLN A 397 45.96 -6.31 -93.51
C GLN A 397 46.92 -7.46 -93.88
N LEU A 398 46.94 -8.55 -93.10
CA LEU A 398 47.78 -9.74 -93.36
C LEU A 398 47.17 -10.70 -94.40
N GLY A 399 45.84 -10.74 -94.55
CA GLY A 399 45.15 -11.58 -95.54
C GLY A 399 45.35 -11.18 -97.02
N GLY A 400 46.07 -10.09 -97.28
CA GLY A 400 46.19 -9.44 -98.59
C GLY A 400 47.21 -9.99 -99.58
N THR A 401 47.64 -11.27 -99.52
CA THR A 401 48.54 -11.83 -100.55
C THR A 401 48.35 -13.33 -100.88
N ASN A 402 48.26 -13.59 -102.19
CA ASN A 402 48.43 -14.87 -102.92
C ASN A 402 47.27 -15.88 -103.04
N THR A 403 47.41 -16.76 -104.04
CA THR A 403 46.31 -17.31 -104.86
C THR A 403 46.22 -18.84 -104.89
N ASN A 404 45.01 -19.33 -105.22
CA ASN A 404 44.71 -20.56 -105.97
C ASN A 404 45.01 -21.98 -105.39
N LYS A 405 43.90 -22.71 -105.19
CA LYS A 405 43.58 -24.04 -105.77
C LYS A 405 43.94 -25.35 -105.03
N THR A 406 42.93 -26.26 -105.07
CA THR A 406 42.95 -27.74 -105.15
C THR A 406 42.90 -28.63 -103.88
N GLU A 407 41.81 -29.44 -103.84
CA GLU A 407 41.67 -30.85 -103.43
C GLU A 407 41.93 -31.36 -101.98
N SER A 408 40.82 -31.67 -101.30
CA SER A 408 40.44 -33.02 -100.82
C SER A 408 41.51 -33.95 -100.20
N THR A 409 41.37 -34.24 -98.89
CA THR A 409 40.99 -35.59 -98.40
C THR A 409 40.59 -35.57 -96.91
N SER A 410 39.93 -36.64 -96.47
CA SER A 410 39.34 -36.82 -95.14
C SER A 410 40.33 -37.26 -94.06
N GLU A 411 40.13 -36.81 -92.81
CA GLU A 411 39.86 -37.74 -91.69
C GLU A 411 39.22 -37.03 -90.47
N LYS A 412 39.04 -37.75 -89.35
CA LYS A 412 37.87 -37.61 -88.45
C LYS A 412 38.25 -37.26 -87.00
N SER A 413 37.32 -36.58 -86.32
CA SER A 413 37.24 -36.32 -84.86
C SER A 413 37.92 -35.06 -84.30
N GLY A 414 37.34 -34.52 -83.23
CA GLY A 414 37.67 -33.21 -82.63
C GLY A 414 36.55 -32.20 -82.87
N GLY A 415 35.89 -31.75 -81.79
CA GLY A 415 34.68 -30.91 -81.89
C GLY A 415 34.97 -29.41 -81.92
N ALA A 416 34.03 -28.64 -82.47
CA ALA A 416 33.94 -27.20 -82.26
C ALA A 416 32.47 -26.75 -82.28
N SER A 417 32.15 -25.83 -81.40
CA SER A 417 30.86 -25.14 -81.25
C SER A 417 30.69 -23.99 -82.24
N SER A 418 29.45 -23.65 -82.57
CA SER A 418 28.99 -22.28 -82.83
C SER A 418 27.46 -22.19 -82.67
N PRO A 419 26.91 -21.16 -82.01
CA PRO A 419 25.49 -21.11 -81.66
C PRO A 419 24.64 -20.46 -82.77
N SER A 420 23.45 -21.00 -83.00
CA SER A 420 22.47 -20.46 -83.96
C SER A 420 21.27 -19.81 -83.27
N SER A 421 20.88 -18.63 -83.74
CA SER A 421 19.71 -17.86 -83.32
C SER A 421 18.39 -18.33 -83.94
N SER A 422 17.28 -17.97 -83.28
CA SER A 422 15.86 -18.13 -83.72
C SER A 422 15.32 -19.57 -83.70
N ASN A 423 14.02 -19.84 -83.51
CA ASN A 423 12.86 -18.95 -83.63
C ASN A 423 11.65 -19.39 -82.76
N ASN A 424 10.63 -18.52 -82.70
CA ASN A 424 9.30 -18.68 -82.06
C ASN A 424 8.61 -20.06 -82.26
N ASN A 425 7.74 -20.47 -81.32
CA ASN A 425 6.27 -20.36 -81.53
C ASN A 425 5.36 -20.68 -80.32
N GLU A 426 4.26 -19.90 -80.27
CA GLU A 426 2.84 -20.21 -80.01
C GLU A 426 2.31 -21.31 -79.05
N VAL A 427 1.35 -20.84 -78.24
CA VAL A 427 0.08 -21.45 -77.77
C VAL A 427 -0.38 -22.76 -78.45
N VAL A 428 -0.80 -23.76 -77.65
CA VAL A 428 -2.10 -24.48 -77.74
C VAL A 428 -2.32 -25.40 -76.51
N THR A 429 -3.56 -25.85 -76.34
CA THR A 429 -4.26 -26.33 -75.14
C THR A 429 -4.21 -27.84 -74.84
N GLU A 430 -4.89 -28.23 -73.74
CA GLU A 430 -5.43 -29.56 -73.36
C GLU A 430 -4.52 -30.56 -72.63
N ASN A 431 -5.04 -31.46 -71.77
CA ASN A 431 -6.14 -31.38 -70.77
C ASN A 431 -6.08 -32.63 -69.84
N ASN A 432 -6.91 -32.64 -68.79
CA ASN A 432 -7.23 -33.77 -67.88
C ASN A 432 -6.13 -34.18 -66.86
N GLY A 433 -6.46 -34.46 -65.59
CA GLY A 433 -7.73 -34.25 -64.88
C GLY A 433 -7.97 -35.22 -63.72
N GLU A 434 -8.57 -34.72 -62.63
CA GLU A 434 -9.61 -35.33 -61.75
C GLU A 434 -9.92 -34.26 -60.66
N ALA A 435 -11.12 -33.66 -60.57
CA ALA A 435 -12.44 -34.22 -60.19
C ALA A 435 -12.54 -34.43 -58.66
N ASN A 436 -13.51 -33.94 -57.88
CA ASN A 436 -14.75 -33.12 -58.03
C ASN A 436 -14.91 -32.28 -56.71
N ASP A 437 -15.92 -31.47 -56.38
CA ASP A 437 -17.23 -31.02 -56.93
C ASP A 437 -17.45 -29.60 -56.33
N GLU A 438 -17.79 -28.56 -57.10
CA GLU A 438 -19.17 -28.06 -57.32
C GLU A 438 -19.84 -27.41 -56.08
N THR A 439 -19.92 -26.07 -55.99
CA THR A 439 -21.03 -25.16 -56.46
C THR A 439 -22.16 -25.01 -55.41
N ALA A 440 -23.09 -24.04 -55.34
CA ALA A 440 -23.37 -22.71 -55.92
C ALA A 440 -24.49 -22.05 -55.05
N THR A 441 -24.81 -20.74 -54.98
CA THR A 441 -24.30 -19.45 -55.52
C THR A 441 -24.91 -18.26 -54.73
N SER A 442 -24.59 -17.01 -55.10
CA SER A 442 -25.38 -15.74 -55.05
C SER A 442 -26.80 -15.72 -54.43
N SER A 443 -27.29 -14.62 -53.81
CA SER A 443 -27.21 -13.23 -54.30
C SER A 443 -27.61 -12.15 -53.26
N GLU A 444 -26.96 -10.98 -53.36
CA GLU A 444 -27.42 -9.56 -53.18
C GLU A 444 -28.68 -9.24 -52.31
N THR A 445 -28.70 -8.18 -51.46
CA THR A 445 -28.75 -6.75 -51.88
C THR A 445 -28.73 -5.75 -50.68
N GLY A 446 -28.21 -4.53 -50.91
CA GLY A 446 -28.45 -3.28 -50.13
C GLY A 446 -27.70 -3.10 -48.79
N ALA A 447 -27.27 -1.90 -48.35
CA ALA A 447 -27.28 -0.51 -48.87
C ALA A 447 -26.08 0.24 -48.18
N GLU A 448 -25.36 1.19 -48.80
CA GLU A 448 -25.61 2.66 -48.82
C GLU A 448 -26.03 3.25 -47.43
N ASP A 449 -25.46 4.33 -46.88
CA ASP A 449 -24.44 5.29 -47.40
C ASP A 449 -23.74 6.11 -46.27
N ASN A 450 -22.74 6.93 -46.66
CA ASN A 450 -22.05 8.10 -46.01
C ASN A 450 -22.58 8.66 -44.66
N ALA A 451 -21.77 9.06 -43.66
CA ALA A 451 -20.63 10.01 -43.60
C ALA A 451 -20.97 11.50 -43.85
N ASP A 452 -20.86 12.37 -42.82
CA ASP A 452 -20.30 13.74 -42.95
C ASP A 452 -19.95 14.42 -41.59
N GLN A 453 -19.19 15.52 -41.64
CA GLN A 453 -18.64 16.39 -40.57
C GLN A 453 -19.44 17.75 -40.49
N PRO A 454 -18.93 18.96 -40.10
CA PRO A 454 -17.79 19.43 -39.24
C PRO A 454 -18.13 20.58 -38.22
N GLU A 455 -17.12 21.04 -37.44
CA GLU A 455 -16.76 22.44 -36.99
C GLU A 455 -17.80 23.42 -36.35
N ASP A 456 -17.49 24.50 -35.59
CA ASP A 456 -16.36 24.96 -34.71
C ASP A 456 -16.79 26.28 -33.97
N THR A 457 -15.98 26.78 -33.02
CA THR A 457 -15.79 28.19 -32.54
C THR A 457 -16.50 28.79 -31.29
N THR A 458 -15.68 29.11 -30.26
CA THR A 458 -15.64 30.37 -29.43
C THR A 458 -16.80 30.81 -28.50
N ALA A 459 -16.65 31.65 -27.46
CA ALA A 459 -15.53 31.98 -26.52
C ALA A 459 -16.03 32.91 -25.36
N SER A 460 -15.41 32.80 -24.17
CA SER A 460 -15.16 33.80 -23.07
C SER A 460 -16.13 34.98 -22.75
N SER A 461 -16.45 35.18 -21.45
CA SER A 461 -16.05 36.38 -20.64
C SER A 461 -16.67 36.41 -19.22
N SER A 462 -16.34 37.43 -18.42
CA SER A 462 -16.31 37.45 -16.92
C SER A 462 -17.20 38.54 -16.27
N GLU A 463 -17.03 38.75 -14.95
CA GLU A 463 -17.53 39.86 -14.09
C GLU A 463 -19.02 39.80 -13.65
N GLU A 464 -19.50 40.45 -12.57
CA GLU A 464 -19.04 40.75 -11.18
C GLU A 464 -20.27 41.37 -10.43
N ILE A 465 -20.18 41.66 -9.11
CA ILE A 465 -21.08 42.56 -8.31
C ILE A 465 -22.48 42.00 -7.91
N MET A 466 -23.16 42.35 -6.79
CA MET A 466 -22.82 42.57 -5.35
C MET A 466 -24.06 43.16 -4.59
N VAL A 467 -24.26 42.78 -3.31
CA VAL A 467 -25.12 43.37 -2.23
C VAL A 467 -26.67 43.41 -2.35
N GLU A 468 -27.34 42.92 -1.28
CA GLU A 468 -28.40 43.53 -0.40
C GLU A 468 -29.18 42.38 0.29
N GLU A 469 -28.97 42.11 1.58
CA GLU A 469 -29.60 42.73 2.78
C GLU A 469 -31.15 42.65 2.82
N GLU A 470 -31.69 41.89 3.78
CA GLU A 470 -32.50 42.46 4.88
C GLU A 470 -32.66 41.47 6.05
N GLU A 471 -32.86 42.01 7.26
CA GLU A 471 -33.09 41.29 8.52
C GLU A 471 -34.60 41.03 8.76
N SER A 472 -34.98 40.08 9.63
CA SER A 472 -35.90 40.36 10.76
C SER A 472 -36.30 39.15 11.63
N GLU A 473 -36.13 39.32 12.94
CA GLU A 473 -37.04 38.99 14.06
C GLU A 473 -37.62 37.56 14.28
N VAL A 474 -36.93 36.83 15.16
CA VAL A 474 -37.41 36.29 16.47
C VAL A 474 -38.91 36.44 16.82
N LEU A 475 -39.62 35.32 17.08
CA LEU A 475 -40.19 34.91 18.40
C LEU A 475 -41.06 33.61 18.27
N PRO A 476 -41.33 32.86 19.37
CA PRO A 476 -41.80 31.47 19.34
C PRO A 476 -43.29 31.26 19.73
N ASP A 477 -43.64 29.98 19.97
CA ASP A 477 -44.80 29.40 20.70
C ASP A 477 -45.92 28.80 19.81
N PRO A 478 -46.80 27.89 20.29
CA PRO A 478 -46.71 26.86 21.34
C PRO A 478 -46.79 25.43 20.77
N GLY A 479 -46.72 24.40 21.63
CA GLY A 479 -46.83 22.99 21.22
C GLY A 479 -48.24 22.49 20.89
N LEU A 480 -48.31 21.28 20.33
CA LEU A 480 -49.51 20.46 20.20
C LEU A 480 -49.28 19.06 20.78
N SER A 481 -50.33 18.55 21.41
CA SER A 481 -50.51 17.17 21.88
C SER A 481 -50.96 16.24 20.74
N GLU A 482 -51.19 14.97 21.10
CA GLU A 482 -51.75 13.90 20.23
C GLU A 482 -50.66 13.26 19.31
N GLU A 483 -50.56 11.94 19.10
CA GLU A 483 -51.41 10.78 19.46
C GLU A 483 -50.57 9.59 20.00
N GLU A 484 -51.21 8.64 20.71
CA GLU A 484 -50.70 7.25 20.75
C GLU A 484 -51.05 6.54 19.44
N PRO A 485 -50.33 5.46 19.09
CA PRO A 485 -51.09 4.25 18.78
C PRO A 485 -50.61 3.02 19.55
N VAL A 486 -51.56 2.39 20.24
CA VAL A 486 -51.50 0.97 20.60
C VAL A 486 -51.56 0.14 19.32
N SER A 487 -50.56 -0.72 19.09
CA SER A 487 -50.68 -1.85 18.17
C SER A 487 -50.29 -3.15 18.88
N THR A 488 -51.30 -3.88 19.33
CA THR A 488 -51.17 -5.30 19.67
C THR A 488 -50.98 -6.11 18.39
N GLU A 489 -49.91 -6.90 18.30
CA GLU A 489 -49.99 -8.15 17.55
C GLU A 489 -49.17 -9.23 18.25
N GLU A 490 -49.84 -10.35 18.49
CA GLU A 490 -49.38 -11.48 19.28
C GLU A 490 -49.07 -12.62 18.29
N VAL A 491 -47.83 -13.11 18.26
CA VAL A 491 -47.49 -14.39 17.62
C VAL A 491 -46.61 -15.20 18.58
N THR A 492 -47.13 -16.35 18.99
CA THR A 492 -46.56 -17.27 19.98
C THR A 492 -45.94 -18.51 19.35
N GLU A 493 -44.81 -18.96 19.94
CA GLU A 493 -44.24 -20.34 19.89
C GLU A 493 -43.80 -20.86 18.49
N GLU A 494 -42.80 -21.73 18.29
CA GLU A 494 -42.19 -22.86 19.03
C GLU A 494 -40.63 -22.85 18.80
N VAL A 495 -39.67 -23.13 19.72
CA VAL A 495 -39.30 -24.29 20.59
C VAL A 495 -37.99 -25.00 20.11
N VAL A 496 -37.21 -25.57 21.06
CA VAL A 496 -35.89 -26.28 20.99
C VAL A 496 -34.66 -25.36 20.71
N GLU A 497 -33.60 -25.20 21.52
CA GLU A 497 -32.83 -26.03 22.48
C GLU A 497 -31.70 -26.90 21.84
N GLU A 498 -30.64 -27.23 22.60
CA GLU A 498 -29.36 -27.87 22.18
C GLU A 498 -28.45 -27.04 21.22
N VAL A 499 -27.11 -26.98 21.33
CA VAL A 499 -26.09 -27.70 22.14
C VAL A 499 -25.05 -26.70 22.70
N VAL A 500 -24.67 -26.84 23.98
CA VAL A 500 -23.39 -26.29 24.52
C VAL A 500 -22.75 -27.36 25.41
N GLU A 501 -21.89 -28.20 24.82
CA GLU A 501 -20.87 -29.02 25.50
C GLU A 501 -19.85 -29.52 24.46
N GLU A 502 -18.67 -29.98 24.91
CA GLU A 502 -17.41 -30.14 24.15
C GLU A 502 -16.73 -28.79 23.74
N VAL A 503 -15.43 -28.55 23.95
CA VAL A 503 -14.31 -29.40 24.40
C VAL A 503 -13.54 -28.70 25.52
N ALA A 504 -13.40 -29.37 26.67
CA ALA A 504 -12.48 -28.96 27.73
C ALA A 504 -11.83 -30.17 28.44
N GLN A 505 -11.12 -31.04 27.69
CA GLN A 505 -10.10 -31.92 28.26
C GLN A 505 -9.23 -32.63 27.18
N ALA A 506 -7.96 -32.22 27.12
CA ALA A 506 -6.78 -32.98 26.72
C ALA A 506 -5.58 -32.16 27.26
N GLU A 507 -5.00 -32.50 28.41
CA GLU A 507 -3.92 -33.49 28.53
C GLU A 507 -2.87 -33.30 27.41
N SER A 508 -1.89 -32.40 27.62
CA SER A 508 -0.61 -32.66 28.31
C SER A 508 0.41 -33.37 27.44
N GLU A 509 1.38 -32.62 26.90
CA GLU A 509 2.65 -33.15 26.41
C GLU A 509 3.78 -32.13 26.59
N ASP A 510 5.01 -32.63 26.71
CA ASP A 510 6.17 -31.95 27.30
C ASP A 510 6.77 -30.79 26.47
N VAL A 511 7.34 -29.81 27.17
CA VAL A 511 8.41 -28.94 26.65
C VAL A 511 9.55 -28.87 27.68
N PRO A 512 10.80 -29.25 27.32
CA PRO A 512 11.88 -29.42 28.28
C PRO A 512 12.57 -28.10 28.67
N SER A 513 13.08 -28.06 29.90
CA SER A 513 13.88 -26.97 30.44
C SER A 513 15.27 -26.87 29.79
N SER A 514 15.63 -25.68 29.29
CA SER A 514 17.04 -25.29 29.06
C SER A 514 17.28 -23.85 29.49
N ALA A 515 17.50 -23.66 30.80
CA ALA A 515 18.11 -22.46 31.35
C ALA A 515 19.45 -22.88 31.98
N ASP A 516 20.53 -22.75 31.20
CA ASP A 516 21.88 -22.92 31.71
C ASP A 516 22.36 -21.62 32.37
N ASN A 517 23.26 -21.76 33.34
CA ASN A 517 23.75 -20.66 34.15
C ASN A 517 24.81 -19.86 33.39
N THR A 518 24.85 -18.55 33.63
CA THR A 518 26.13 -17.83 33.74
C THR A 518 25.93 -16.57 34.59
N GLU A 519 26.59 -16.53 35.75
CA GLU A 519 26.76 -15.31 36.53
C GLU A 519 27.66 -14.32 35.78
N PRO A 520 27.64 -13.04 36.18
CA PRO A 520 28.91 -12.42 36.50
C PRO A 520 28.94 -11.82 37.91
N THR A 521 30.04 -12.06 38.63
CA THR A 521 30.37 -11.38 39.88
C THR A 521 30.79 -9.92 39.64
N PRO A 522 30.58 -9.02 40.61
CA PRO A 522 31.06 -7.65 40.53
C PRO A 522 32.50 -7.52 41.05
N GLU A 523 33.33 -6.70 40.41
CA GLU A 523 34.57 -6.19 41.02
C GLU A 523 34.88 -4.76 40.52
N GLU A 524 35.69 -4.03 41.29
CA GLU A 524 35.77 -2.56 41.25
C GLU A 524 36.79 -1.99 40.24
N THR A 525 36.68 -0.67 40.03
CA THR A 525 37.56 0.28 39.30
C THR A 525 39.01 0.36 39.85
N PRO A 526 39.99 1.15 39.30
CA PRO A 526 39.93 2.18 38.22
C PRO A 526 41.16 2.22 37.24
N GLU A 527 41.23 3.29 36.43
CA GLU A 527 42.45 3.95 35.85
C GLU A 527 43.41 3.19 34.91
N SER A 528 43.41 3.55 33.61
CA SER A 528 44.47 4.41 33.00
C SER A 528 44.13 4.82 31.57
#